data_AF-A0A839JHU0-F1
#
_entry.id   AF-A0A839JHU0-F1
#
_cell.length_a   1.000
_cell.length_b   1.000
_cell.length_c   1.000
_cell.angle_alpha   90.00
_cell.angle_beta   90.00
_cell.angle_gamma   90.00
#
_symmetry.space_group_name_H-M   'P 1'
#
loop_
_entity.id
_entity.type
_entity.pdbx_description
1 polymer ?
#
loop_
_entity_poly.entity_id
_entity_poly.type
_entity_poly.pdbx_seq_one_letter_code
_entity_poly.pdbx_strand_id
1 'polypeptide(L)' 'MRHVFTDCVTKNSYDSVYDSYQTMADALVNHPERFPDVSPEEKDMIIKSAEDQGWHRSNW' A
#
# COMPACT_ATOMS: atom_id res chain seq x y z
N MET A 1 -13.70 2.89 4.08
CA MET A 1 -12.66 3.00 5.13
C MET A 1 -11.51 3.79 4.53
N ARG A 2 -10.92 4.74 5.27
CA ARG A 2 -9.73 5.48 4.82
C ARG A 2 -8.51 4.79 5.41
N HIS A 3 -7.54 4.46 4.57
CA HIS A 3 -6.26 3.89 5.00
C HIS A 3 -5.17 4.93 4.81
N VAL A 4 -4.36 5.13 5.83
CA VAL A 4 -3.21 6.04 5.77
C VAL A 4 -2.02 5.35 6.40
N PHE A 5 -0.89 5.32 5.70
CA PHE A 5 0.37 4.84 6.25
C PHE A 5 1.53 5.69 5.76
N THR A 6 2.65 5.67 6.48
CA THR A 6 3.81 6.49 6.15
C THR A 6 5.05 5.63 5.99
N ASP A 7 5.80 5.85 4.92
CA ASP A 7 7.11 5.24 4.70
C ASP A 7 8.09 5.78 5.76
N CYS A 8 8.67 4.88 6.56
CA CYS A 8 9.53 5.26 7.66
C CYS A 8 10.89 5.84 7.21
N VAL A 9 11.30 5.58 5.96
CA VAL A 9 12.54 6.03 5.32
C VAL A 9 12.33 7.36 4.60
N THR A 10 11.39 7.41 3.65
CA THR A 10 11.18 8.60 2.82
C THR A 10 10.32 9.67 3.50
N LYS A 11 9.60 9.29 4.57
CA LYS A 11 8.60 10.11 5.26
C LYS A 11 7.40 10.49 4.38
N ASN A 12 7.22 9.83 3.24
CA ASN A 12 6.04 9.98 2.40
C ASN A 12 4.84 9.28 3.04
N SER A 13 3.72 9.99 3.13
CA SER A 13 2.45 9.40 3.55
C SER A 13 1.64 9.01 2.33
N TYR A 14 1.00 7.85 2.40
CA TYR A 14 0.09 7.32 1.41
C TYR A 14 -1.32 7.28 2.01
N ASP A 15 -2.30 7.79 1.29
CA ASP A 15 -3.68 7.92 1.74
C ASP A 15 -4.65 7.41 0.69
N SER A 16 -5.44 6.39 1.00
CA SER A 16 -6.35 5.76 0.05
C SER A 16 -7.43 6.69 -0.54
N VAL A 17 -7.60 7.90 0.00
CA VAL A 17 -8.52 8.93 -0.52
C VAL A 17 -7.85 9.80 -1.59
N TYR A 18 -6.54 10.06 -1.45
CA TYR A 18 -5.78 10.93 -2.35
C TYR A 18 -4.91 10.13 -3.32
N ASP A 19 -4.32 9.07 -2.82
CA ASP A 19 -3.56 8.07 -3.54
C ASP A 19 -4.47 6.90 -3.90
N SER A 20 -4.19 6.30 -5.05
CA SER A 20 -4.90 5.09 -5.46
C SER A 20 -4.44 3.90 -4.63
N TYR A 21 -5.33 2.94 -4.39
CA TYR A 21 -4.95 1.65 -3.80
C TYR A 21 -3.83 0.95 -4.59
N GLN A 22 -3.76 1.19 -5.91
CA GLN A 22 -2.66 0.72 -6.77
C GLN A 22 -1.30 1.25 -6.31
N THR A 23 -1.18 2.57 -6.13
CA THR A 23 0.06 3.21 -5.64
C THR A 23 0.45 2.71 -4.25
N MET A 24 -0.55 2.54 -3.38
CA MET A 24 -0.34 2.02 -2.03
C MET A 24 0.16 0.56 -2.06
N ALA A 25 -0.47 -0.28 -2.88
CA ALA A 25 -0.10 -1.68 -3.04
C ALA A 25 1.31 -1.83 -3.63
N ASP A 26 1.68 -1.03 -4.64
CA ASP A 26 3.04 -1.01 -5.20
C ASP A 26 4.08 -0.67 -4.14
N ALA A 27 3.82 0.34 -3.31
CA ALA A 27 4.74 0.73 -2.24
C ALA A 27 4.93 -0.41 -1.23
N LEU A 28 3.81 -0.99 -0.75
CA LEU A 28 3.82 -2.10 0.21
C LEU A 28 4.51 -3.36 -0.31
N VAL A 29 4.37 -3.65 -1.60
CA VAL A 29 4.96 -4.85 -2.22
C VAL A 29 6.45 -4.68 -2.51
N ASN A 30 6.86 -3.50 -3.01
CA ASN A 30 8.25 -3.26 -3.38
C ASN A 30 9.16 -3.03 -2.17
N HIS A 31 8.62 -2.43 -1.10
CA HIS A 31 9.38 -2.06 0.08
C HIS A 31 8.64 -2.37 1.39
N PRO A 32 8.22 -3.63 1.64
CA PRO A 32 7.42 -3.98 2.82
C PRO A 32 8.12 -3.64 4.15
N GLU A 33 9.46 -3.62 4.17
CA GLU A 33 10.30 -3.28 5.32
C GLU A 33 10.18 -1.81 5.74
N ARG A 34 9.74 -0.93 4.84
CA ARG A 34 9.56 0.51 5.11
C ARG A 34 8.25 0.84 5.82
N PHE A 35 7.38 -0.16 5.96
CA PHE A 35 6.06 -0.02 6.57
C PHE A 35 5.94 -0.97 7.77
N PRO A 36 6.73 -0.75 8.85
CA PRO A 36 6.70 -1.60 10.04
C PRO A 36 5.42 -1.43 10.85
N ASP A 37 4.78 -0.25 10.75
CA ASP A 37 3.57 0.10 11.50
C ASP A 37 2.28 -0.38 10.82
N VAL A 38 2.37 -0.91 9.59
CA VAL A 38 1.22 -1.45 8.85
C VAL A 38 1.12 -2.94 9.11
N SER A 39 -0.02 -3.37 9.66
CA SER A 39 -0.22 -4.78 10.00
C SER A 39 -0.32 -5.66 8.73
N PRO A 40 0.00 -6.97 8.80
CA PRO A 40 -0.20 -7.88 7.68
C PRO A 40 -1.64 -7.85 7.12
N GLU A 41 -2.63 -7.76 8.00
CA GLU A 41 -4.05 -7.71 7.60
C GLU A 41 -4.40 -6.42 6.85
N GLU A 42 -3.84 -5.28 7.26
CA GLU A 42 -3.99 -4.01 6.53
C GLU A 42 -3.31 -4.07 5.16
N LYS A 43 -2.12 -4.68 5.07
CA LYS A 43 -1.42 -4.88 3.80
C LYS A 43 -2.28 -5.70 2.85
N ASP A 44 -2.82 -6.82 3.32
CA ASP A 44 -3.67 -7.70 2.52
C ASP A 44 -4.96 -7.01 2.06
N MET A 45 -5.59 -6.19 2.90
CA MET A 45 -6.76 -5.40 2.51
C MET A 45 -6.45 -4.41 1.39
N ILE A 46 -5.32 -3.70 1.50
CA ILE A 46 -4.93 -2.68 0.52
C ILE A 46 -4.57 -3.33 -0.81
N ILE A 47 -3.81 -4.43 -0.77
CA ILE A 47 -3.45 -5.21 -1.96
C ILE A 47 -4.71 -5.75 -2.63
N LYS A 48 -5.62 -6.38 -1.88
CA LYS A 48 -6.87 -6.90 -2.43
C LYS A 48 -7.75 -5.80 -3.03
N SER A 49 -7.85 -4.66 -2.36
CA SER A 49 -8.60 -3.49 -2.88
C SER A 49 -7.99 -2.94 -4.16
N ALA A 50 -6.66 -3.02 -4.31
CA ALA A 50 -5.98 -2.67 -5.55
C ALA A 50 -6.28 -3.69 -6.65
N GLU A 51 -6.20 -4.99 -6.35
CA GLU A 51 -6.51 -6.08 -7.29
C GLU A 51 -7.95 -6.00 -7.82
N ASP A 52 -8.92 -5.72 -6.95
CA ASP A 52 -10.32 -5.51 -7.31
C ASP A 52 -10.51 -4.31 -8.26
N GLN A 53 -9.56 -3.36 -8.27
CA GLN A 53 -9.51 -2.22 -9.18
C GLN A 53 -8.65 -2.47 -10.43
N GLY A 54 -8.25 -3.71 -10.68
CA GLY A 54 -7.44 -4.11 -11.84
C GLY A 54 -5.94 -3.87 -11.67
N TRP A 55 -5.47 -3.64 -10.44
CA TRP A 55 -4.03 -3.71 -10.17
C TRP A 55 -3.56 -5.14 -10.31
N HIS A 56 -2.39 -5.33 -10.89
CA HIS A 56 -1.72 -6.62 -10.89
C HIS A 56 -0.33 -6.42 -10.35
N ARG A 57 0.06 -7.28 -9.40
CA ARG A 57 1.41 -7.31 -8.88
C ARG A 57 2.38 -7.44 -10.06
N SER A 58 3.09 -6.36 -10.35
CA SER A 58 4.08 -6.37 -11.43
C SER A 58 5.25 -7.23 -10.96
N ASN A 59 5.29 -8.48 -11.43
CA ASN A 59 6.46 -9.34 -11.33
C ASN A 59 7.53 -8.77 -12.26
N TRP A 60 8.34 -7.83 -11.76
CA TRP A 60 9.62 -7.48 -12.35
C TRP A 60 10.74 -8.10 -11.54
#